data_AF-A0A8S3XPM7-F1
#
_entry.id   AF-A0A8S3XPM7-F1
#
_cell.length_a   1.000
_cell.length_b   1.000
_cell.length_c   1.000
_cell.angle_alpha   90.00
_cell.angle_beta   90.00
_cell.angle_gamma   90.00
#
_symmetry.space_group_name_H-M   'P 1'
#
loop_
_entity.id
_entity.type
_entity.pdbx_description
1 polymer ?
#
loop_
_entity_poly.entity_id
_entity_poly.type
_entity_poly.pdbx_seq_one_letter_code
_entity_poly.pdbx_strand_id
1 'polypeptide(L)'
;MREWFDWPKLCDYAQAWANHLAHTNKFHYRNDRDVGQNLYQRPVSALQPDVTGQEVSSYWYAAVRQYNFFKENDVLHANVNAGHFTQMVWVATRFFGVGKARSRAGKVIVVANYSPPGNISGQFETNVLPPLPENLPEFAPPTVQ
;
A
#
# COMPACT_ATOMS: atom_id res chain seq x y z
N MET A 1 1.16 -18.70 -19.44
CA MET A 1 2.03 -17.51 -19.27
C MET A 1 1.19 -16.52 -18.48
N ARG A 2 1.53 -16.19 -17.21
CA ARG A 2 0.69 -15.28 -16.41
C ARG A 2 0.85 -13.88 -16.97
N GLU A 3 -0.23 -13.32 -17.50
CA GLU A 3 -0.30 -11.92 -17.88
C GLU A 3 -0.25 -11.08 -16.60
N TRP A 4 0.83 -10.33 -16.43
CA TRP A 4 0.93 -9.36 -15.35
C TRP A 4 0.02 -8.17 -15.69
N PHE A 5 -0.66 -7.61 -14.70
CA PHE A 5 -1.39 -6.35 -14.90
C PHE A 5 -0.40 -5.23 -15.27
N ASP A 6 -0.58 -4.62 -16.45
CA ASP A 6 0.08 -3.36 -16.81
C ASP A 6 -0.42 -2.22 -15.92
N TRP A 7 0.45 -1.25 -15.61
CA TRP A 7 0.20 -0.19 -14.62
C TRP A 7 -1.11 0.62 -14.80
N PRO A 8 -1.64 0.92 -16.00
CA PRO A 8 -2.90 1.66 -16.13
C PRO A 8 -4.08 0.86 -15.55
N LYS A 9 -4.05 -0.47 -15.69
CA LYS A 9 -5.09 -1.35 -15.18
C LYS A 9 -5.16 -1.34 -13.65
N LEU A 10 -4.04 -1.10 -12.95
CA LEU A 10 -4.02 -1.05 -11.48
C LEU A 10 -4.73 0.18 -10.92
N CYS A 11 -4.59 1.35 -11.56
CA CYS A 11 -5.29 2.57 -11.16
C CYS A 11 -6.80 2.42 -11.33
N ASP A 12 -7.25 1.91 -12.48
CA ASP A 12 -8.68 1.66 -12.73
C ASP A 12 -9.25 0.63 -11.74
N TYR A 13 -8.48 -0.43 -11.47
CA TYR A 13 -8.87 -1.46 -10.51
C TYR A 13 -8.99 -0.91 -9.09
N ALA A 14 -8.06 -0.03 -8.68
CA ALA A 14 -8.08 0.64 -7.39
C ALA A 14 -9.25 1.63 -7.30
N GLN A 15 -9.49 2.41 -8.35
CA GLN A 15 -10.56 3.39 -8.42
C GLN A 15 -11.94 2.71 -8.37
N ALA A 16 -12.12 1.61 -9.10
CA ALA A 16 -13.34 0.82 -9.05
C ALA A 16 -13.63 0.33 -7.62
N TRP A 17 -12.61 -0.14 -6.90
CA TRP A 17 -12.77 -0.58 -5.52
C TRP A 17 -13.04 0.58 -4.55
N ALA A 18 -12.34 1.71 -4.70
CA ALA A 18 -12.59 2.91 -3.91
C ALA A 18 -14.04 3.39 -4.07
N ASN A 19 -14.56 3.42 -5.30
CA ASN A 19 -15.95 3.76 -5.61
C ASN A 19 -16.92 2.77 -4.95
N HIS A 20 -16.64 1.47 -5.02
CA HIS A 20 -17.46 0.44 -4.38
C HIS A 20 -17.57 0.64 -2.86
N LEU A 21 -16.43 0.83 -2.17
CA LEU A 21 -16.39 1.06 -0.73
C LEU A 21 -17.13 2.36 -0.35
N ALA A 22 -16.94 3.42 -1.14
CA ALA A 22 -17.59 4.72 -0.90
C ALA A 22 -19.10 4.66 -1.10
N HIS A 23 -19.57 3.90 -2.10
CA HIS A 23 -20.99 3.73 -2.42
C HIS A 23 -21.71 2.84 -1.41
N THR A 24 -21.08 1.74 -0.98
CA THR A 24 -21.68 0.77 -0.06
C THR A 24 -21.50 1.13 1.41
N ASN A 25 -20.72 2.17 1.71
CA ASN A 25 -20.30 2.55 3.07
C ASN A 25 -19.66 1.40 3.87
N LYS A 26 -19.01 0.47 3.18
CA LYS A 26 -18.22 -0.60 3.78
C LYS A 26 -16.73 -0.27 3.72
N PHE A 27 -15.95 -0.90 4.57
CA PHE A 27 -14.49 -0.76 4.56
C PHE A 27 -13.84 -2.13 4.79
N HIS A 28 -13.46 -2.78 3.69
CA HIS A 28 -12.81 -4.08 3.71
C HIS A 28 -11.97 -4.28 2.45
N TYR A 29 -11.03 -5.21 2.56
CA TYR A 29 -10.20 -5.63 1.44
C TYR A 29 -11.04 -6.31 0.36
N ARG A 30 -10.59 -6.19 -0.89
CA ARG A 30 -11.08 -7.02 -1.99
C ARG A 30 -10.58 -8.45 -1.81
N ASN A 31 -11.44 -9.44 -2.04
CA ASN A 31 -11.02 -10.84 -2.06
C ASN A 31 -10.37 -11.17 -3.41
N ASP A 32 -9.15 -10.68 -3.62
CA ASP A 32 -8.32 -10.93 -4.79
C ASP A 32 -6.90 -11.21 -4.33
N ARG A 33 -6.36 -12.38 -4.69
CA ARG A 33 -5.03 -12.82 -4.26
C ARG A 33 -3.93 -12.49 -5.26
N ASP A 34 -4.31 -12.09 -6.48
CA ASP A 34 -3.37 -11.78 -7.55
C ASP A 34 -2.93 -10.31 -7.53
N VAL A 35 -3.51 -9.50 -6.63
CA VAL A 35 -3.25 -8.07 -6.48
C VAL A 35 -3.06 -7.73 -5.01
N GLY A 36 -1.90 -7.16 -4.66
CA GLY A 36 -1.65 -6.66 -3.31
C GLY A 36 -2.50 -5.41 -3.06
N GLN A 37 -2.88 -5.12 -1.81
CA GLN A 37 -3.76 -3.99 -1.53
C GLN A 37 -3.44 -3.26 -0.22
N ASN A 38 -3.47 -1.93 -0.26
CA ASN A 38 -3.55 -1.08 0.91
C ASN A 38 -4.82 -0.23 0.87
N LEU A 39 -5.43 -0.02 2.04
CA LEU A 39 -6.65 0.77 2.20
C LEU A 39 -6.39 1.89 3.20
N TYR A 40 -7.00 3.04 2.95
CA TYR A 40 -7.04 4.16 3.87
C TYR A 40 -8.46 4.75 3.88
N GLN A 41 -8.92 5.16 5.05
CA GLN A 41 -10.21 5.83 5.21
C GLN A 41 -10.05 7.02 6.14
N ARG A 42 -10.48 8.20 5.66
CA ARG A 42 -10.73 9.35 6.53
C ARG A 42 -12.22 9.48 6.82
N PRO A 43 -12.64 9.41 8.10
CA PRO A 43 -14.01 9.65 8.50
C PRO A 43 -14.50 11.04 8.08
N VAL A 44 -15.82 11.24 8.18
CA VAL A 44 -16.45 12.53 7.94
C VAL A 44 -15.93 13.55 8.96
N SER A 45 -15.60 14.75 8.51
CA SER A 45 -15.29 15.89 9.36
C SER A 45 -16.04 17.13 8.88
N ALA A 46 -16.28 18.09 9.78
CA ALA A 46 -17.03 19.32 9.45
C ALA A 46 -16.40 20.11 8.29
N LEU A 47 -15.07 20.11 8.21
CA LEU A 47 -14.31 20.84 7.19
C LEU A 47 -14.15 20.07 5.87
N GLN A 48 -14.49 18.77 5.86
CA GLN A 48 -14.34 17.85 4.72
C GLN A 48 -13.09 18.06 3.84
N PRO A 49 -11.88 18.21 4.42
CA PRO A 49 -10.69 18.47 3.61
C PRO A 49 -10.46 17.33 2.60
N ASP A 50 -9.67 17.59 1.57
CA ASP A 50 -9.18 16.54 0.67
C ASP A 50 -7.95 15.83 1.26
N VAL A 51 -7.73 14.57 0.87
CA VAL A 51 -6.61 13.75 1.35
C VAL A 51 -5.48 13.80 0.31
N THR A 52 -4.26 14.05 0.76
CA THR A 52 -3.07 14.05 -0.11
C THR A 52 -2.43 12.67 -0.20
N GLY A 53 -1.68 12.42 -1.28
CA GLY A 53 -0.89 11.19 -1.40
C GLY A 53 0.14 11.03 -0.29
N GLN A 54 0.76 12.13 0.16
CA GLN A 54 1.72 12.14 1.25
C GLN A 54 1.10 11.71 2.59
N GLU A 55 -0.09 12.20 2.92
CA GLU A 55 -0.81 11.81 4.14
C GLU A 55 -1.06 10.30 4.18
N VAL A 56 -1.54 9.75 3.06
CA VAL A 56 -1.86 8.32 2.93
C VAL A 56 -0.61 7.45 2.97
N SER A 57 0.42 7.81 2.20
CA SER A 57 1.67 7.05 2.17
C SER A 57 2.38 7.10 3.53
N SER A 58 2.34 8.23 4.23
CA SER A 58 2.90 8.35 5.58
C SER A 58 2.16 7.50 6.59
N TYR A 59 0.82 7.45 6.51
CA TYR A 59 -0.01 6.57 7.34
C TYR A 59 0.34 5.10 7.14
N TRP A 60 0.41 4.64 5.88
CA TRP A 60 0.77 3.26 5.57
C TRP A 60 2.20 2.92 5.99
N TYR A 61 3.16 3.84 5.77
CA TYR A 61 4.55 3.61 6.14
C TYR A 61 4.77 3.61 7.66
N ALA A 62 4.00 4.39 8.43
CA ALA A 62 4.12 4.45 9.89
C ALA A 62 3.93 3.09 10.59
N ALA A 63 3.28 2.13 9.90
CA ALA A 63 3.18 0.73 10.33
C ALA A 63 4.55 0.04 10.51
N VAL A 64 5.65 0.60 9.98
CA VAL A 64 7.03 0.16 10.26
C VAL A 64 7.34 0.08 11.75
N ARG A 65 6.70 0.91 12.58
CA ARG A 65 6.88 0.92 14.05
C ARG A 65 6.47 -0.40 14.71
N GLN A 66 5.70 -1.22 14.00
CA GLN A 66 5.22 -2.53 14.45
C GLN A 66 5.96 -3.69 13.77
N TYR A 67 6.92 -3.39 12.88
CA TYR A 67 7.71 -4.38 12.18
C TYR A 67 9.08 -4.55 12.84
N ASN A 68 9.49 -5.81 13.06
CA ASN A 68 10.82 -6.14 13.57
C ASN A 68 11.62 -6.83 12.45
N PHE A 69 12.70 -6.23 11.98
CA PHE A 69 13.50 -6.79 10.88
C PHE A 69 14.30 -8.04 11.25
N PHE A 70 14.48 -8.33 12.54
CA PHE A 70 15.42 -9.33 13.04
C PHE A 70 14.76 -10.49 13.81
N LYS A 71 13.42 -10.58 13.79
CA LYS A 71 12.70 -11.69 14.40
C LYS A 71 12.44 -12.78 13.35
N GLU A 72 12.50 -14.05 13.76
CA GLU A 72 12.17 -15.17 12.88
C GLU A 72 10.79 -15.01 12.24
N ASN A 73 10.69 -15.42 10.97
CA ASN A 73 9.56 -15.26 10.05
C ASN A 73 8.32 -16.03 10.51
N ASP A 74 7.81 -15.77 11.70
CA ASP A 74 6.54 -16.30 12.14
C ASP A 74 5.40 -15.53 11.48
N VAL A 75 4.23 -16.16 11.40
CA VAL A 75 2.96 -15.66 10.83
C VAL A 75 2.59 -14.25 11.35
N LEU A 76 3.21 -13.82 12.45
CA LEU A 76 3.12 -12.52 13.10
C LEU A 76 3.75 -11.34 12.32
N HIS A 77 4.60 -11.55 11.30
CA HIS A 77 5.07 -10.44 10.44
C HIS A 77 4.02 -10.00 9.42
N ALA A 78 3.13 -10.92 9.03
CA ALA A 78 1.91 -10.62 8.29
C ALA A 78 0.76 -10.12 9.20
N ASN A 79 1.06 -9.77 10.46
CA ASN A 79 0.07 -9.18 11.35
C ASN A 79 -0.48 -7.92 10.69
N VAL A 80 -1.82 -7.81 10.67
CA VAL A 80 -2.60 -6.80 9.94
C VAL A 80 -2.06 -5.38 10.15
N ASN A 81 -1.46 -5.16 11.32
CA ASN A 81 -0.92 -3.90 11.77
C ASN A 81 0.32 -3.43 10.96
N ALA A 82 1.21 -4.35 10.52
CA ALA A 82 2.40 -4.02 9.72
C ALA A 82 2.20 -4.20 8.19
N GLY A 83 1.06 -4.76 7.78
CA GLY A 83 0.79 -5.16 6.40
C GLY A 83 0.87 -4.01 5.39
N HIS A 84 0.48 -2.79 5.79
CA HIS A 84 0.56 -1.63 4.89
C HIS A 84 2.00 -1.27 4.55
N PHE A 85 2.87 -1.18 5.56
CA PHE A 85 4.28 -0.87 5.40
C PHE A 85 4.98 -1.94 4.56
N THR A 86 4.82 -3.21 4.93
CA THR A 86 5.50 -4.33 4.26
C THR A 86 5.15 -4.43 2.78
N GLN A 87 3.89 -4.15 2.40
CA GLN A 87 3.49 -4.09 0.99
C GLN A 87 4.14 -2.91 0.24
N MET A 88 4.30 -1.75 0.88
CA MET A 88 4.92 -0.57 0.25
C MET A 88 6.38 -0.80 -0.13
N VAL A 89 7.14 -1.49 0.73
CA VAL A 89 8.58 -1.72 0.56
C VAL A 89 8.91 -3.08 -0.04
N TRP A 90 7.91 -3.84 -0.45
CA TRP A 90 8.07 -5.21 -0.92
C TRP A 90 8.94 -5.28 -2.18
N VAL A 91 10.17 -5.77 -2.06
CA VAL A 91 11.20 -5.75 -3.12
C VAL A 91 10.72 -6.33 -4.45
N ALA A 92 9.93 -7.40 -4.45
CA ALA A 92 9.45 -8.02 -5.70
C ALA A 92 8.30 -7.26 -6.39
N THR A 93 7.62 -6.34 -5.70
CA THR A 93 6.55 -5.52 -6.29
C THR A 93 7.15 -4.59 -7.34
N ARG A 94 6.47 -4.39 -8.47
CA ARG A 94 6.99 -3.62 -9.62
C ARG A 94 6.11 -2.45 -9.99
N PHE A 95 4.81 -2.61 -9.85
CA PHE A 95 3.82 -1.62 -10.22
C PHE A 95 2.85 -1.41 -9.07
N PHE A 96 2.35 -0.19 -8.97
CA PHE A 96 1.22 0.11 -8.11
C PHE A 96 0.30 1.12 -8.80
N GLY A 97 -0.98 1.09 -8.43
CA GLY A 97 -1.98 2.04 -8.89
C GLY A 97 -2.89 2.47 -7.74
N VAL A 98 -3.34 3.72 -7.75
CA VAL A 98 -4.10 4.31 -6.64
C VAL A 98 -5.42 4.85 -7.14
N GLY A 99 -6.48 4.62 -6.36
CA GLY A 99 -7.81 5.17 -6.57
C GLY A 99 -8.30 5.89 -5.31
N LYS A 100 -9.04 6.97 -5.49
CA LYS A 100 -9.63 7.77 -4.40
C LYS A 100 -11.10 8.04 -4.67
N ALA A 101 -11.94 7.84 -3.67
CA ALA A 101 -13.37 8.14 -3.76
C ALA A 101 -13.85 8.85 -2.49
N ARG A 102 -14.88 9.67 -2.64
CA ARG A 102 -15.60 10.29 -1.52
C ARG A 102 -17.02 9.76 -1.48
N SER A 103 -17.43 9.23 -0.34
CA SER A 103 -18.82 8.80 -0.13
C SER A 103 -19.77 10.00 -0.08
N ARG A 104 -21.07 9.75 -0.24
CA ARG A 104 -22.11 10.80 -0.08
C ARG A 104 -22.09 11.47 1.29
N ALA A 105 -21.66 10.74 2.32
CA ALA A 105 -21.53 11.26 3.68
C ALA A 105 -20.26 12.12 3.89
N GLY A 106 -19.36 12.20 2.90
CA GLY A 106 -18.13 13.00 2.96
C GLY A 106 -16.88 12.24 3.41
N LYS A 107 -17.00 10.96 3.80
CA LYS A 107 -15.86 10.07 4.09
C LYS A 107 -15.00 9.89 2.83
N VAL A 108 -13.68 10.00 2.96
CA VAL A 108 -12.72 9.77 1.89
C VAL A 108 -12.11 8.38 2.02
N ILE A 109 -12.03 7.66 0.91
CA ILE A 109 -11.47 6.31 0.83
C ILE A 109 -10.38 6.32 -0.23
N VAL A 110 -9.23 5.75 0.10
CA VAL A 110 -8.10 5.57 -0.81
C VAL A 110 -7.75 4.08 -0.84
N VAL A 111 -7.55 3.57 -2.06
CA VAL A 111 -7.14 2.19 -2.34
C VAL A 111 -5.85 2.26 -3.14
N ALA A 112 -4.83 1.50 -2.73
CA ALA A 112 -3.68 1.21 -3.58
C ALA A 112 -3.67 -0.28 -3.91
N ASN A 113 -3.37 -0.61 -5.16
CA ASN A 113 -3.20 -1.97 -5.66
C ASN A 113 -1.76 -2.17 -6.13
N TYR A 114 -1.20 -3.35 -5.93
CA TYR A 114 0.22 -3.67 -6.15
C TYR A 114 0.36 -4.95 -7.00
N SER A 115 1.33 -4.96 -7.92
CA SER A 115 1.64 -6.11 -8.79
C SER A 115 3.15 -6.25 -9.01
N PRO A 116 3.75 -7.44 -8.84
CA PRO A 116 3.23 -8.61 -8.12
C PRO A 116 2.68 -8.26 -6.71
N PRO A 117 1.76 -9.06 -6.14
CA PRO A 117 1.32 -8.86 -4.75
C PRO A 117 2.48 -9.10 -3.77
N GLY A 118 2.53 -8.30 -2.70
CA GLY A 118 3.44 -8.49 -1.58
C GLY A 118 2.83 -9.30 -0.45
N ASN A 119 3.45 -9.23 0.73
CA ASN A 119 2.99 -9.84 1.98
C ASN A 119 2.77 -11.36 1.88
N ILE A 120 3.58 -12.03 1.06
CA ILE A 120 3.54 -13.48 0.89
C ILE A 120 4.26 -14.13 2.08
N SER A 121 3.56 -15.00 2.80
CA SER A 121 4.13 -15.76 3.93
C SER A 121 5.40 -16.51 3.51
N GLY A 122 6.42 -16.46 4.37
CA GLY A 122 7.73 -17.08 4.10
C GLY A 122 8.65 -16.29 3.15
N GLN A 123 8.25 -15.10 2.69
CA GLN A 123 9.05 -14.28 1.77
C GLN A 123 9.43 -12.90 2.33
N PHE A 124 9.17 -12.62 3.60
CA PHE A 124 9.37 -11.28 4.19
C PHE A 124 10.85 -10.89 4.28
N GLU A 125 11.73 -11.80 4.70
CA GLU A 125 13.16 -11.53 4.86
C GLU A 125 13.84 -11.02 3.58
N THR A 126 13.47 -11.59 2.42
CA THR A 126 14.03 -11.17 1.13
C THR A 126 13.33 -9.97 0.52
N ASN A 127 12.17 -9.57 1.05
CA ASN A 127 11.33 -8.51 0.47
C ASN A 127 11.13 -7.28 1.34
N VAL A 128 11.43 -7.34 2.63
CA VAL A 128 11.27 -6.22 3.58
C VAL A 128 12.62 -6.01 4.25
N LEU A 129 13.47 -5.25 3.57
CA LEU A 129 14.84 -5.00 4.00
C LEU A 129 14.88 -3.90 5.07
N PRO A 130 15.82 -3.98 6.04
CA PRO A 130 16.03 -2.89 6.98
C PRO A 130 16.40 -1.60 6.25
N PRO A 131 16.09 -0.44 6.84
CA PRO A 131 16.51 0.84 6.28
C PRO A 131 18.03 0.89 6.14
N LEU A 132 18.48 1.58 5.10
CA LEU A 132 19.89 1.85 4.88
C LEU A 132 20.48 2.61 6.08
N PRO A 133 21.75 2.34 6.48
CA PRO A 133 22.45 3.15 7.47
C PRO A 133 22.41 4.64 7.15
N GLU A 134 22.17 5.49 8.15
CA GLU A 134 22.05 6.95 7.98
C GLU A 134 23.29 7.63 7.38
N ASN A 135 24.46 6.98 7.46
CA ASN A 135 25.75 7.51 7.00
C ASN A 135 26.17 7.03 5.60
N LEU A 136 25.27 6.48 4.80
CA LEU A 136 25.61 6.16 3.42
C LEU A 136 25.72 7.44 2.58
N PRO A 137 26.78 7.61 1.78
CA PRO A 137 26.86 8.72 0.85
C PRO A 137 25.65 8.67 -0.07
N GLU A 138 24.93 9.79 -0.16
CA GLU A 138 23.76 9.93 -1.01
C GLU A 138 24.15 9.51 -2.43
N PHE A 139 23.49 8.49 -2.99
CA PHE A 139 23.73 8.10 -4.37
C PHE A 139 23.37 9.32 -5.23
N ALA A 140 24.39 9.94 -5.84
CA ALA A 140 24.18 11.05 -6.74
C ALA A 140 23.12 10.64 -7.78
N PRO A 141 22.09 11.47 -8.03
CA PRO A 141 21.06 11.13 -8.99
C PRO A 141 21.72 10.80 -10.34
N PRO A 142 21.20 9.80 -11.08
CA PRO A 142 21.76 9.43 -12.37
C PRO A 142 21.79 10.66 -13.27
N THR A 143 22.98 11.01 -13.75
CA THR A 143 23.16 12.10 -14.69
C THR A 143 22.46 11.70 -15.99
N VAL A 144 21.41 12.43 -16.34
CA VAL A 144 20.73 12.26 -17.64
C VAL A 144 21.74 12.66 -18.72
N GLN A 145 22.11 11.73 -19.59
CA GLN A 145 22.78 12.00 -20.87
C GLN A 145 21.73 12.31 -21.95
#